data_AF-A0A235F4D7-F1
#
_entry.id   AF-A0A235F4D7-F1
#
_cell.length_a   1.000
_cell.length_b   1.000
_cell.length_c   1.000
_cell.angle_alpha   90.00
_cell.angle_beta   90.00
_cell.angle_gamma   90.00
#
_symmetry.space_group_name_H-M   'P 1'
#
loop_
_entity.id
_entity.type
_entity.pdbx_description
1 polymer ?
#
loop_
_entity_poly.entity_id
_entity_poly.type
_entity_poly.pdbx_seq_one_letter_code
_entity_poly.pdbx_strand_id
1 'polypeptide(L)' 'MKYRELGLKDKLKDASEEDMLEWLASDGMLIKRPMAISGDKATVGFKEDTYEKTWKR' A
#
# COMPACT_ATOMS: atom_id res chain seq x y z
N MET A 1 -12.27 10.59 5.67
CA MET A 1 -11.09 9.70 5.45
C MET A 1 -11.62 8.33 5.07
N LYS A 2 -11.63 8.00 3.79
CA LYS A 2 -12.35 6.85 3.21
C LYS A 2 -12.01 5.50 3.85
N TYR A 3 -10.77 5.33 4.32
CA TYR A 3 -10.34 4.15 5.10
C TYR A 3 -11.15 3.94 6.40
N ARG A 4 -11.50 5.02 7.10
CA ARG A 4 -12.33 4.99 8.31
C ARG A 4 -13.82 4.92 7.99
N GLU A 5 -14.25 5.54 6.90
CA GLU A 5 -15.66 5.54 6.46
C GLU A 5 -16.11 4.17 5.94
N LEU A 6 -15.23 3.42 5.26
CA LEU A 6 -15.54 2.10 4.71
C LEU A 6 -15.37 0.95 5.73
N GLY A 7 -14.98 1.25 6.97
CA GLY A 7 -14.73 0.23 8.00
C GLY A 7 -13.65 -0.77 7.60
N LEU A 8 -12.71 -0.37 6.73
CA LEU A 8 -11.73 -1.28 6.13
C LEU A 8 -10.86 -1.99 7.17
N LYS A 9 -10.65 -1.37 8.34
CA LYS A 9 -9.89 -1.99 9.44
C LYS A 9 -10.48 -3.33 9.91
N ASP A 10 -11.80 -3.44 9.93
CA ASP A 10 -12.47 -4.67 10.37
C ASP A 10 -12.54 -5.68 9.22
N LYS A 11 -12.82 -5.20 8.00
CA LYS A 11 -12.86 -6.05 6.80
C LYS A 11 -11.51 -6.67 6.46
N LEU A 12 -10.40 -5.95 6.67
CA LEU A 12 -9.04 -6.44 6.40
C LEU A 12 -8.66 -7.67 7.23
N LYS A 13 -9.33 -7.93 8.36
CA LYS A 13 -9.02 -9.11 9.19
C LYS A 13 -9.51 -10.42 8.58
N ASP A 14 -10.62 -10.34 7.84
CA ASP A 14 -11.30 -11.50 7.25
C ASP A 14 -11.21 -11.50 5.71
N ALA A 15 -10.63 -10.46 5.11
CA ALA A 15 -10.50 -10.32 3.66
C ALA A 15 -9.48 -11.29 3.07
N SER A 16 -9.77 -11.77 1.86
CA SER A 16 -8.78 -12.46 1.03
C SER A 16 -7.83 -11.46 0.36
N GLU A 17 -6.67 -11.92 -0.11
CA GLU A 17 -5.74 -11.08 -0.89
C GLU A 17 -6.40 -10.53 -2.18
N GLU A 18 -7.27 -11.31 -2.81
CA GLU A 18 -8.00 -10.89 -4.01
C GLU A 18 -8.94 -9.72 -3.72
N ASP A 19 -9.73 -9.80 -2.65
CA ASP A 19 -10.63 -8.72 -2.24
C ASP A 19 -9.86 -7.43 -1.90
N MET A 20 -8.71 -7.58 -1.25
CA MET A 20 -7.84 -6.45 -0.92
C MET A 20 -7.30 -5.77 -2.18
N LEU A 21 -6.90 -6.54 -3.19
CA LEU A 21 -6.45 -6.01 -4.47
C LEU A 21 -7.59 -5.30 -5.22
N GLU A 22 -8.79 -5.85 -5.23
CA GLU A 22 -9.97 -5.20 -5.82
C GLU A 22 -10.29 -3.86 -5.15
N TRP A 23 -10.19 -3.78 -3.81
CA TRP A 23 -10.43 -2.53 -3.09
C TRP A 23 -9.38 -1.47 -3.41
N LEU A 24 -8.09 -1.86 -3.46
CA LEU A 24 -7.00 -0.97 -3.83
C LEU A 24 -7.12 -0.48 -5.28
N ALA A 25 -7.55 -1.34 -6.20
CA ALA A 25 -7.80 -0.99 -7.60
C ALA A 25 -9.02 -0.07 -7.76
N SER A 26 -10.07 -0.31 -6.98
CA SER A 26 -11.30 0.49 -7.00
C SER A 26 -11.09 1.89 -6.43
N ASP A 27 -10.17 2.07 -5.48
CA ASP A 27 -9.89 3.35 -4.85
C ASP A 27 -8.40 3.60 -4.60
N GLY A 28 -7.77 4.26 -5.57
CA GLY A 28 -6.36 4.68 -5.49
C GLY A 28 -6.05 5.68 -4.37
N MET A 29 -7.04 6.20 -3.64
CA MET A 29 -6.80 6.98 -2.41
C MET A 29 -6.45 6.10 -1.20
N LEU A 30 -6.70 4.80 -1.27
CA LEU A 30 -6.29 3.82 -0.24
C LEU A 30 -4.81 3.46 -0.36
N ILE A 31 -4.21 3.72 -1.53
CA ILE A 31 -2.80 3.47 -1.79
C ILE A 31 -1.95 4.55 -1.13
N LYS A 32 -1.00 4.12 -0.30
CA LYS A 32 -0.07 5.00 0.39
C LYS A 32 0.97 5.55 -0.59
N ARG A 33 1.12 6.88 -0.62
CA ARG A 33 2.03 7.63 -1.51
C ARG A 33 3.08 8.37 -0.67
N PRO A 34 4.29 8.67 -1.19
CA PRO A 34 4.86 8.23 -2.47
C PRO A 34 5.15 6.72 -2.50
N MET A 35 5.29 6.14 -3.68
CA MET A 35 5.73 4.75 -3.84
C MET A 35 6.73 4.64 -4.99
N ALA A 36 7.77 3.83 -4.80
CA ALA A 36 8.80 3.57 -5.81
C ALA A 36 8.87 2.07 -6.05
N ILE A 37 8.88 1.68 -7.33
CA ILE A 37 8.86 0.28 -7.77
C ILE A 37 9.89 0.14 -8.90
N SER A 38 10.69 -0.93 -8.86
CA SER A 38 11.67 -1.26 -9.87
C SER A 38 11.91 -2.76 -9.86
N GLY A 39 11.39 -3.45 -10.88
CA GLY A 39 11.51 -4.91 -10.99
C GLY A 39 10.91 -5.61 -9.78
N ASP A 40 11.76 -6.30 -9.02
CA ASP A 40 11.47 -7.06 -7.81
C ASP A 40 11.44 -6.20 -6.53
N LYS A 41 11.86 -4.94 -6.59
CA LYS A 41 11.93 -4.04 -5.44
C LYS A 41 10.76 -3.05 -5.44
N ALA A 42 10.09 -2.91 -4.29
CA ALA A 42 9.06 -1.90 -4.08
C ALA A 42 9.21 -1.25 -2.69
N THR A 43 8.98 0.05 -2.62
CA THR A 43 8.94 0.83 -1.36
C THR A 43 7.68 1.69 -1.35
N VAL A 44 6.99 1.69 -0.20
CA VAL A 44 5.72 2.39 -0.02
C VAL A 44 5.84 3.40 1.11
N GLY A 45 5.47 4.65 0.82
CA GLY A 45 5.80 5.82 1.63
C GLY A 45 7.22 6.34 1.37
N PHE A 46 7.61 7.39 2.09
CA PHE A 46 9.00 7.85 2.15
C PHE A 46 9.57 7.52 3.53
N LYS A 47 10.60 6.69 3.56
CA LYS A 47 11.38 6.41 4.77
C LYS A 47 12.83 6.25 4.35
N GLU A 48 13.66 7.19 4.79
CA GLU A 48 15.06 7.32 4.36
C GLU A 48 15.85 6.00 4.51
N ASP A 49 15.85 5.38 5.69
CA ASP A 49 16.53 4.09 5.93
C ASP A 49 16.08 2.96 4.97
N THR A 50 14.78 2.88 4.68
CA THR A 50 14.26 1.89 3.72
C THR A 50 14.71 2.21 2.30
N TYR A 51 14.67 3.49 1.92
CA TYR A 51 15.11 3.91 0.61
C TYR A 51 16.61 3.70 0.41
N GLU A 52 17.43 3.99 1.42
CA GLU A 52 18.86 3.72 1.36
C GLU A 52 19.13 2.23 1.18
N LYS A 53 18.49 1.36 1.97
CA LYS A 53 18.70 -0.10 1.83
C LYS A 53 18.24 -0.66 0.48
N THR A 54 17.15 -0.12 -0.08
CA THR A 54 16.55 -0.66 -1.31
C THR A 54 17.15 -0.07 -2.58
N TRP A 55 17.48 1.23 -2.57
CA TRP A 55 17.81 2.03 -3.76
C TRP A 55 19.25 2.55 -3.80
N LYS A 56 19.96 2.64 -2.67
CA LYS A 56 21.37 3.07 -2.64
C LYS A 56 22.22 1.96 -3.27
N ARG A 57 23.01 2.32 -4.28
CA ARG A 57 24.02 1.45 -4.92
C ARG A 57 25.38 1.70 -4.31
#